data_AF-A0A1Z1C5Y3-F1
#
_entry.id   AF-A0A1Z1C5Y3-F1
#
_cell.length_a   1.000
_cell.length_b   1.000
_cell.length_c   1.000
_cell.angle_alpha   90.00
_cell.angle_beta   90.00
_cell.angle_gamma   90.00
#
_symmetry.space_group_name_H-M   'P 1'
#
loop_
_entity.id
_entity.type
_entity.pdbx_description
1 polymer ?
#
loop_
_entity_poly.entity_id
_entity_poly.type
_entity_poly.pdbx_seq_one_letter_code
_entity_poly.pdbx_strand_id
1 'polypeptide(L)'
;RDNMDKRRKEASTVLKKDETICTITSFPRLGCPGFTKPEHRPTPVEKGASKSLFFPDEAINRHPRFSTLTRNIRHRRGEKVVINVPIFKDQNTPSPFVETFPEDDGEAASAARPDHIYMDAMGFGMGNCCLQVTFQACSISEARYLYDQLATFCPIVMALSAASPFYRGYASDIDCRWGVISASVDDRTREERGLEPLKNNKFRIHKSRYDSIDSYLSFCGEKYNDIELTIDDEIYNQLLDAGIDKLLAQHIAHLFIRDPLSLFEEKIHLDDENESDHFENLQSTNW
;
A
#
# COMPACT_ATOMS: atom_id res chain seq x y z
N ARG A 1 3.02 15.33 26.95
CA ARG A 1 1.75 15.02 26.25
C ARG A 1 1.40 16.07 25.18
N ASP A 2 2.25 17.09 24.99
CA ASP A 2 1.78 18.34 24.39
C ASP A 2 1.85 18.39 22.86
N ASN A 3 2.69 17.58 22.20
CA ASN A 3 2.96 17.78 20.77
C ASN A 3 1.80 17.35 19.87
N MET A 4 1.22 16.16 20.05
CA MET A 4 0.07 15.71 19.26
C MET A 4 -1.17 16.60 19.49
N ASP A 5 -1.40 17.02 20.73
CA ASP A 5 -2.47 17.95 21.07
C ASP A 5 -2.27 19.31 20.41
N LYS A 6 -1.03 19.82 20.35
CA LYS A 6 -0.70 21.06 19.62
C LYS A 6 -1.02 20.94 18.14
N ARG A 7 -0.63 19.85 17.47
CA ARG A 7 -0.95 19.61 16.05
C ARG A 7 -2.45 19.61 15.81
N ARG A 8 -3.22 18.93 16.67
CA ARG A 8 -4.69 18.91 16.57
C ARG A 8 -5.28 20.30 16.73
N LYS A 9 -4.85 21.05 17.75
CA LYS A 9 -5.31 22.43 17.99
C LYS A 9 -5.00 23.34 16.80
N GLU A 10 -3.78 23.30 16.29
CA GLU A 10 -3.34 24.09 15.15
C GLU A 10 -4.15 23.77 13.90
N ALA A 11 -4.27 22.49 13.55
CA ALA A 11 -5.09 22.07 12.41
C ALA A 11 -6.57 22.43 12.59
N SER A 12 -7.11 22.39 13.81
CA SER A 12 -8.47 22.85 14.10
C SER A 12 -8.69 24.35 13.91
N THR A 13 -7.65 25.19 13.94
CA THR A 13 -7.80 26.65 13.74
C THR A 13 -8.15 27.04 12.30
N VAL A 14 -7.86 26.16 11.33
CA VAL A 14 -8.10 26.41 9.90
C VAL A 14 -9.35 25.70 9.38
N LEU A 15 -10.06 24.95 10.24
CA LEU A 15 -11.31 24.27 9.88
C LEU A 15 -12.49 25.23 9.85
N LYS A 16 -13.48 24.94 9.00
CA LYS A 16 -14.79 25.59 9.07
C LYS A 16 -15.56 25.13 10.31
N LYS A 17 -16.62 25.86 10.66
CA LYS A 17 -17.47 25.59 11.83
C LYS A 17 -18.07 24.18 11.86
N ASP A 18 -18.29 23.59 10.70
CA ASP A 18 -18.90 22.27 10.48
C ASP A 18 -17.88 21.18 10.11
N GLU A 19 -16.58 21.45 10.26
CA GLU A 19 -15.50 20.53 9.96
C GLU A 19 -14.81 20.08 11.25
N THR A 20 -14.39 18.81 11.31
CA THR A 20 -13.62 18.26 12.43
C THR A 20 -12.55 17.31 11.92
N ILE A 21 -11.43 17.24 12.64
CA ILE A 21 -10.34 16.31 12.33
C ILE A 21 -10.46 15.10 13.24
N CYS A 22 -10.62 13.94 12.63
CA CYS A 22 -10.67 12.66 13.31
C CYS A 22 -9.44 11.82 12.93
N THR A 23 -8.80 11.22 13.92
CA THR A 23 -7.72 10.25 13.72
C THR A 23 -8.32 8.86 13.64
N ILE A 24 -8.92 8.55 12.50
CA ILE A 24 -9.61 7.29 12.22
C ILE A 24 -8.79 6.45 11.24
N THR A 25 -8.59 5.17 11.54
CA THR A 25 -7.78 4.29 10.68
C THR A 25 -8.46 4.07 9.34
N SER A 26 -9.76 3.73 9.32
CA SER A 26 -10.54 3.66 8.08
C SER A 26 -11.83 4.45 8.22
N PHE A 27 -12.17 5.25 7.21
CA PHE A 27 -13.45 5.97 7.19
C PHE A 27 -14.57 5.00 6.81
N PRO A 28 -15.55 4.72 7.70
CA PRO A 28 -16.47 3.58 7.52
C PRO A 28 -17.27 3.59 6.21
N ARG A 29 -17.58 4.78 5.68
CA ARG A 29 -18.35 4.99 4.45
C ARG A 29 -17.52 5.45 3.27
N LEU A 30 -16.20 5.20 3.28
CA LEU A 30 -15.32 5.55 2.16
C LEU A 30 -15.82 4.87 0.88
N GLY A 31 -15.99 5.62 -0.21
CA GLY A 31 -16.54 5.10 -1.46
C GLY A 31 -18.06 4.88 -1.48
N CYS A 32 -18.81 5.25 -0.44
CA CYS A 32 -20.28 5.26 -0.48
C CYS A 32 -20.83 6.59 -1.04
N PRO A 33 -22.06 6.64 -1.58
CA PRO A 33 -22.69 7.90 -1.98
C PRO A 33 -22.63 8.96 -0.85
N GLY A 34 -22.33 10.21 -1.22
CA GLY A 34 -22.22 11.34 -0.29
C GLY A 34 -20.98 11.37 0.61
N PHE A 35 -19.94 10.56 0.38
CA PHE A 35 -18.78 10.52 1.29
C PHE A 35 -17.81 11.71 1.14
N THR A 36 -17.88 12.47 0.05
CA THR A 36 -17.06 13.68 -0.18
C THR A 36 -17.89 14.96 0.00
N LYS A 37 -17.21 16.08 0.31
CA LYS A 37 -17.82 17.41 0.36
C LYS A 37 -16.97 18.41 -0.43
N PRO A 38 -17.48 19.00 -1.54
CA PRO A 38 -18.77 18.69 -2.18
C PRO A 38 -18.84 17.23 -2.67
N GLU A 39 -20.06 16.76 -2.93
CA GLU A 39 -20.25 15.40 -3.43
C GLU A 39 -19.72 15.29 -4.86
N HIS A 40 -18.91 14.26 -5.11
CA HIS A 40 -18.32 13.97 -6.42
C HIS A 40 -18.70 12.55 -6.83
N ARG A 41 -18.94 12.36 -8.13
CA ARG A 41 -19.20 11.04 -8.70
C ARG A 41 -17.88 10.39 -9.16
N PRO A 42 -17.74 9.06 -9.02
CA PRO A 42 -16.61 8.34 -9.60
C PRO A 42 -16.52 8.53 -11.12
N THR A 43 -15.32 8.37 -11.66
CA THR A 43 -15.05 8.37 -13.10
C THR A 43 -14.60 6.96 -13.53
N PRO A 44 -15.53 6.00 -13.71
CA PRO A 44 -15.22 4.59 -13.97
C PRO A 44 -14.81 4.33 -15.44
N VAL A 45 -14.02 5.23 -16.02
CA VAL A 45 -13.54 5.18 -17.40
C VAL A 45 -12.06 5.54 -17.44
N GLU A 46 -11.38 5.24 -18.55
CA GLU A 46 -9.92 5.41 -18.67
C GLU A 46 -9.41 6.84 -18.42
N LYS A 47 -10.27 7.85 -18.60
CA LYS A 47 -9.95 9.24 -18.26
C LYS A 47 -9.70 9.45 -16.76
N GLY A 48 -10.31 8.63 -15.90
CA GLY A 48 -10.11 8.68 -14.46
C GLY A 48 -8.77 8.06 -14.05
N ALA A 49 -8.12 8.65 -13.05
CA ALA A 49 -6.86 8.14 -12.51
C ALA A 49 -7.06 6.72 -11.94
N SER A 50 -8.09 6.55 -11.11
CA SER A 50 -8.42 5.26 -10.48
C SER A 50 -9.26 4.32 -11.35
N LYS A 51 -10.09 4.86 -12.27
CA LYS A 51 -11.15 4.11 -12.97
C LYS A 51 -12.12 3.40 -11.99
N SER A 52 -12.20 3.86 -10.75
CA SER A 52 -12.97 3.20 -9.69
C SER A 52 -14.47 3.35 -9.90
N LEU A 53 -15.22 2.34 -9.51
CA LEU A 53 -16.69 2.38 -9.43
C LEU A 53 -17.20 3.19 -8.23
N PHE A 54 -16.34 3.44 -7.23
CA PHE A 54 -16.76 3.94 -5.92
C PHE A 54 -16.01 5.20 -5.48
N PHE A 55 -14.76 5.36 -5.93
CA PHE A 55 -13.84 6.38 -5.45
C PHE A 55 -13.66 7.49 -6.50
N PRO A 56 -14.21 8.71 -6.30
CA PRO A 56 -13.97 9.85 -7.16
C PRO A 56 -12.51 10.30 -7.08
N ASP A 57 -11.94 10.70 -8.21
CA ASP A 57 -10.55 11.16 -8.28
C ASP A 57 -10.35 12.46 -7.47
N GLU A 58 -11.40 13.24 -7.21
CA GLU A 58 -11.36 14.43 -6.34
C GLU A 58 -11.08 14.11 -4.88
N ALA A 59 -11.22 12.85 -4.45
CA ALA A 59 -10.77 12.39 -3.13
C ALA A 59 -9.26 12.08 -3.11
N ILE A 60 -8.58 12.07 -4.26
CA ILE A 60 -7.13 11.98 -4.35
C ILE A 60 -6.54 13.37 -4.10
N ASN A 61 -5.45 13.45 -3.33
CA ASN A 61 -4.78 14.72 -3.08
C ASN A 61 -4.31 15.36 -4.42
N ARG A 62 -4.44 16.69 -4.52
CA ARG A 62 -4.17 17.46 -5.74
C ARG A 62 -2.71 17.42 -6.20
N HIS A 63 -1.78 17.06 -5.33
CA HIS A 63 -0.38 16.94 -5.71
C HIS A 63 -0.20 15.83 -6.77
N PRO A 64 0.45 16.10 -7.92
CA PRO A 64 0.43 15.21 -9.09
C PRO A 64 1.01 13.82 -8.82
N ARG A 65 1.90 13.68 -7.83
CA ARG A 65 2.43 12.38 -7.38
C ARG A 65 1.32 11.35 -7.14
N PHE A 66 0.21 11.72 -6.51
CA PHE A 66 -0.80 10.75 -6.06
C PHE A 66 -1.68 10.22 -7.20
N SER A 67 -2.13 11.10 -8.09
CA SER A 67 -2.90 10.69 -9.27
C SER A 67 -2.03 9.93 -10.27
N THR A 68 -0.77 10.34 -10.45
CA THR A 68 0.22 9.61 -11.27
C THR A 68 0.48 8.22 -10.71
N LEU A 69 0.71 8.08 -9.41
CA LEU A 69 0.93 6.78 -8.77
C LEU A 69 -0.29 5.86 -8.92
N THR A 70 -1.49 6.38 -8.67
CA THR A 70 -2.76 5.63 -8.84
C THR A 70 -2.89 5.09 -10.27
N ARG A 71 -2.66 5.95 -11.26
CA ARG A 71 -2.76 5.61 -12.68
C ARG A 71 -1.67 4.61 -13.10
N ASN A 72 -0.42 4.83 -12.67
CA ASN A 72 0.71 3.99 -13.05
C ASN A 72 0.63 2.59 -12.45
N ILE A 73 0.16 2.44 -11.20
CA ILE A 73 -0.12 1.12 -10.60
C ILE A 73 -1.13 0.35 -11.47
N ARG A 74 -2.25 1.00 -11.81
CA ARG A 74 -3.30 0.39 -12.65
C ARG A 74 -2.78 -0.02 -14.02
N HIS A 75 -2.03 0.84 -14.69
CA HIS A 75 -1.47 0.51 -16.01
C HIS A 75 -0.39 -0.56 -15.96
N ARG A 76 0.52 -0.51 -14.98
CA ARG A 76 1.55 -1.54 -14.78
C ARG A 76 0.88 -2.89 -14.53
N ARG A 77 -0.12 -2.93 -13.64
CA ARG A 77 -0.86 -4.14 -13.30
C ARG A 77 -1.66 -4.70 -14.49
N GLY A 78 -2.13 -3.82 -15.39
CA GLY A 78 -2.98 -4.16 -16.54
C GLY A 78 -4.47 -4.29 -16.19
N GLU A 79 -4.83 -4.13 -14.92
CA GLU A 79 -6.17 -4.19 -14.35
C GLU A 79 -6.20 -3.26 -13.11
N LYS A 80 -7.38 -2.89 -12.64
CA LYS A 80 -7.58 -2.22 -11.36
C LYS A 80 -7.01 -3.07 -10.23
N VAL A 81 -6.62 -2.40 -9.15
CA VAL A 81 -6.35 -3.10 -7.89
C VAL A 81 -7.62 -3.78 -7.41
N VAL A 82 -7.47 -4.95 -6.79
CA VAL A 82 -8.61 -5.78 -6.36
C VAL A 82 -8.47 -6.04 -4.87
N ILE A 83 -9.42 -5.54 -4.10
CA ILE A 83 -9.47 -5.73 -2.65
C ILE A 83 -10.78 -6.43 -2.31
N ASN A 84 -10.69 -7.63 -1.76
CA ASN A 84 -11.83 -8.41 -1.29
C ASN A 84 -11.67 -8.60 0.23
N VAL A 85 -12.51 -7.93 1.01
CA VAL A 85 -12.51 -8.02 2.48
C VAL A 85 -13.65 -8.92 2.92
N PRO A 86 -13.43 -9.97 3.75
CA PRO A 86 -14.53 -10.83 4.18
C PRO A 86 -15.60 -10.02 4.91
N ILE A 87 -16.86 -10.24 4.57
CA ILE A 87 -17.99 -9.54 5.20
C ILE A 87 -18.36 -10.21 6.52
N PHE A 88 -18.71 -9.41 7.53
CA PHE A 88 -19.26 -9.95 8.77
C PHE A 88 -20.63 -10.60 8.53
N LYS A 89 -20.77 -11.85 8.97
CA LYS A 89 -22.00 -12.65 8.80
C LYS A 89 -22.93 -12.48 10.00
N ASP A 90 -23.80 -11.46 9.93
CA ASP A 90 -24.90 -11.27 10.88
C ASP A 90 -26.15 -12.05 10.45
N GLN A 91 -27.20 -12.07 11.27
CA GLN A 91 -28.47 -12.77 11.05
C GLN A 91 -29.11 -12.45 9.69
N ASN A 92 -28.95 -11.20 9.22
CA ASN A 92 -29.55 -10.71 7.97
C ASN A 92 -28.52 -10.43 6.87
N THR A 93 -27.24 -10.75 7.08
CA THR A 93 -26.26 -10.69 5.99
C THR A 93 -26.58 -11.81 4.99
N PRO A 94 -26.83 -11.52 3.70
CA PRO A 94 -27.05 -12.56 2.70
C PRO A 94 -25.89 -13.57 2.69
N SER A 95 -26.18 -14.85 2.51
CA SER A 95 -25.15 -15.89 2.38
C SER A 95 -25.49 -16.84 1.21
N PRO A 96 -24.75 -16.77 0.08
CA PRO A 96 -23.58 -15.90 -0.11
C PRO A 96 -23.97 -14.42 -0.22
N PHE A 97 -23.12 -13.55 0.32
CA PHE A 97 -23.17 -12.11 0.03
C PHE A 97 -22.57 -11.89 -1.37
N VAL A 98 -23.38 -11.40 -2.30
CA VAL A 98 -22.99 -11.15 -3.69
C VAL A 98 -23.40 -9.74 -4.06
N GLU A 99 -22.42 -8.96 -4.50
CA GLU A 99 -22.63 -7.58 -4.94
C GLU A 99 -22.95 -7.52 -6.44
N THR A 100 -23.67 -6.48 -6.85
CA THR A 100 -23.92 -6.18 -8.25
C THR A 100 -23.40 -4.79 -8.58
N PHE A 101 -22.86 -4.62 -9.79
CA PHE A 101 -22.19 -3.40 -10.21
C PHE A 101 -22.80 -2.91 -11.55
N PRO A 102 -23.88 -2.11 -11.51
CA PRO A 102 -24.58 -1.70 -12.73
C PRO A 102 -23.74 -0.88 -13.72
N GLU A 103 -22.73 -0.15 -13.22
CA GLU A 103 -21.85 0.72 -14.01
C GLU A 103 -20.49 0.07 -14.34
N ASP A 104 -20.36 -1.25 -14.11
CA ASP A 104 -19.14 -2.01 -14.36
C ASP A 104 -19.00 -2.43 -15.83
N ASP A 105 -17.76 -2.45 -16.31
CA ASP A 105 -17.39 -2.93 -17.65
C ASP A 105 -17.10 -4.45 -17.68
N GLY A 106 -17.43 -5.15 -16.60
CA GLY A 106 -17.21 -6.58 -16.37
C GLY A 106 -15.98 -6.88 -15.50
N GLU A 107 -15.09 -5.90 -15.31
CA GLU A 107 -13.87 -6.06 -14.53
C GLU A 107 -14.18 -6.32 -13.05
N ALA A 108 -15.04 -5.53 -12.41
CA ALA A 108 -15.42 -5.71 -11.02
C ALA A 108 -16.23 -6.98 -10.79
N ALA A 109 -17.18 -7.29 -11.68
CA ALA A 109 -17.98 -8.50 -11.59
C ALA A 109 -17.12 -9.77 -11.67
N SER A 110 -16.03 -9.75 -12.44
CA SER A 110 -15.09 -10.87 -12.53
C SER A 110 -14.14 -10.99 -11.32
N ALA A 111 -13.83 -9.86 -10.67
CA ALA A 111 -12.84 -9.76 -9.60
C ALA A 111 -13.44 -9.89 -8.19
N ALA A 112 -14.72 -9.54 -8.01
CA ALA A 112 -15.43 -9.63 -6.74
C ALA A 112 -15.65 -11.09 -6.33
N ARG A 113 -15.49 -11.37 -5.04
CA ARG A 113 -15.69 -12.72 -4.47
C ARG A 113 -16.99 -12.78 -3.67
N PRO A 114 -17.74 -13.89 -3.72
CA PRO A 114 -18.83 -14.13 -2.77
C PRO A 114 -18.36 -14.02 -1.32
N ASP A 115 -19.22 -13.54 -0.43
CA ASP A 115 -18.91 -13.30 0.99
C ASP A 115 -17.80 -12.27 1.26
N HIS A 116 -17.54 -11.37 0.31
CA HIS A 116 -16.56 -10.29 0.46
C HIS A 116 -17.12 -8.93 0.05
N ILE A 117 -16.70 -7.89 0.75
CA ILE A 117 -16.83 -6.48 0.37
C ILE A 117 -15.78 -6.20 -0.72
N TYR A 118 -16.24 -5.82 -1.90
CA TYR A 118 -15.36 -5.48 -3.01
C TYR A 118 -14.97 -3.99 -3.02
N MET A 119 -13.70 -3.70 -3.27
CA MET A 119 -13.12 -2.35 -3.41
C MET A 119 -12.04 -2.37 -4.50
N ASP A 120 -11.94 -1.29 -5.29
CA ASP A 120 -11.21 -1.29 -6.57
C ASP A 120 -10.28 -0.08 -6.80
N ALA A 121 -9.90 0.62 -5.73
CA ALA A 121 -9.11 1.84 -5.82
C ALA A 121 -8.02 1.91 -4.75
N MET A 122 -6.89 2.52 -5.11
CA MET A 122 -5.79 2.85 -4.19
C MET A 122 -6.27 3.61 -2.94
N GLY A 123 -7.26 4.49 -3.12
CA GLY A 123 -7.85 5.29 -2.04
C GLY A 123 -8.46 4.46 -0.90
N PHE A 124 -8.92 3.23 -1.15
CA PHE A 124 -9.47 2.36 -0.08
C PHE A 124 -8.40 1.87 0.90
N GLY A 125 -7.14 1.82 0.48
CA GLY A 125 -6.01 1.45 1.32
C GLY A 125 -5.19 2.66 1.74
N MET A 126 -4.63 3.41 0.79
CA MET A 126 -3.79 4.58 1.05
C MET A 126 -4.57 5.81 1.57
N GLY A 127 -5.92 5.79 1.48
CA GLY A 127 -6.77 6.75 2.18
C GLY A 127 -7.02 6.41 3.66
N ASN A 128 -6.51 5.27 4.14
CA ASN A 128 -6.52 4.93 5.56
C ASN A 128 -5.40 5.65 6.32
N CYS A 129 -5.60 5.89 7.61
CA CYS A 129 -4.59 6.51 8.47
C CYS A 129 -3.84 5.47 9.31
N CYS A 130 -2.64 5.85 9.75
CA CYS A 130 -1.83 5.06 10.66
C CYS A 130 -1.06 5.94 11.65
N LEU A 131 -0.53 5.31 12.71
CA LEU A 131 0.51 5.89 13.54
C LEU A 131 1.83 5.22 13.17
N GLN A 132 2.82 6.03 12.80
CA GLN A 132 4.19 5.60 12.55
C GLN A 132 5.12 6.28 13.55
N VAL A 133 6.15 5.54 13.97
CA VAL A 133 7.20 6.04 14.87
C VAL A 133 8.54 5.64 14.29
N THR A 134 9.42 6.61 14.10
CA THR A 134 10.77 6.40 13.56
C THR A 134 11.80 6.58 14.67
N PHE A 135 12.73 5.63 14.77
CA PHE A 135 13.83 5.66 15.73
C PHE A 135 15.16 5.83 14.99
N GLN A 136 16.02 6.70 15.50
CA GLN A 136 17.40 6.81 15.04
C GLN A 136 18.29 5.95 15.95
N ALA A 137 19.01 4.98 15.36
CA ALA A 137 20.03 4.20 16.05
C ALA A 137 21.39 4.92 16.03
N CYS A 138 22.33 4.47 16.86
CA CYS A 138 23.67 5.03 16.95
C CYS A 138 24.59 4.61 15.78
N SER A 139 24.24 3.54 15.07
CA SER A 139 25.00 3.02 13.94
C SER A 139 24.13 2.16 13.03
N ILE A 140 24.61 1.86 11.82
CA ILE A 140 23.97 0.91 10.91
C ILE A 140 23.85 -0.50 11.53
N SER A 141 24.84 -0.92 12.31
CA SER A 141 24.81 -2.23 12.99
C SER A 141 23.69 -2.30 14.02
N GLU A 142 23.52 -1.24 14.82
CA GLU A 142 22.41 -1.16 15.79
C GLU A 142 21.06 -1.00 15.08
N ALA A 143 20.99 -0.22 13.99
CA ALA A 143 19.77 -0.05 13.20
C ALA A 143 19.25 -1.39 12.66
N ARG A 144 20.15 -2.23 12.12
CA ARG A 144 19.81 -3.57 11.61
C ARG A 144 19.34 -4.50 12.73
N TYR A 145 19.98 -4.44 13.89
CA TYR A 145 19.54 -5.21 15.05
C TYR A 145 18.15 -4.78 15.52
N LEU A 146 17.91 -3.46 15.63
CA LEU A 146 16.62 -2.92 16.03
C LEU A 146 15.51 -3.26 15.02
N TYR A 147 15.79 -3.15 13.72
CA TYR A 147 14.89 -3.55 12.64
C TYR A 147 14.42 -4.99 12.81
N ASP A 148 15.36 -5.92 13.00
CA ASP A 148 15.07 -7.34 13.16
C ASP A 148 14.23 -7.63 14.41
N GLN A 149 14.53 -6.97 15.52
CA GLN A 149 13.73 -7.13 16.74
C GLN A 149 12.29 -6.66 16.51
N LEU A 150 12.12 -5.46 15.95
CA LEU A 150 10.80 -4.85 15.72
C LEU A 150 9.94 -5.65 14.73
N ALA A 151 10.54 -6.35 13.76
CA ALA A 151 9.82 -7.19 12.81
C ALA A 151 8.85 -8.17 13.48
N THR A 152 9.29 -8.79 14.58
CA THR A 152 8.47 -9.76 15.33
C THR A 152 7.36 -9.09 16.16
N PHE A 153 7.54 -7.84 16.54
CA PHE A 153 6.54 -7.06 17.30
C PHE A 153 5.46 -6.45 16.40
N CYS A 154 5.79 -6.09 15.16
CA CYS A 154 4.87 -5.46 14.21
C CYS A 154 3.49 -6.14 14.13
N PRO A 155 3.36 -7.46 13.88
CA PRO A 155 2.04 -8.09 13.79
C PRO A 155 1.29 -8.10 15.13
N ILE A 156 1.99 -8.18 16.27
CA ILE A 156 1.39 -8.13 17.60
C ILE A 156 0.81 -6.73 17.87
N VAL A 157 1.60 -5.68 17.60
CA VAL A 157 1.16 -4.29 17.77
C VAL A 157 0.02 -3.96 16.80
N MET A 158 0.05 -4.49 15.58
CA MET A 158 -1.05 -4.35 14.62
C MET A 158 -2.36 -4.92 15.17
N ALA A 159 -2.34 -6.12 15.75
CA ALA A 159 -3.52 -6.73 16.35
C ALA A 159 -4.00 -5.94 17.59
N LEU A 160 -3.08 -5.51 18.46
CA LEU A 160 -3.41 -4.72 19.65
C LEU A 160 -3.97 -3.32 19.33
N SER A 161 -3.62 -2.76 18.17
CA SER A 161 -4.06 -1.43 17.71
C SER A 161 -5.12 -1.49 16.61
N ALA A 162 -5.81 -2.63 16.48
CA ALA A 162 -6.87 -2.82 15.50
C ALA A 162 -7.96 -1.74 15.62
N ALA A 163 -8.31 -1.14 14.47
CA ALA A 163 -9.13 0.08 14.43
C ALA A 163 -9.85 0.28 13.07
N SER A 164 -9.99 -0.77 12.27
CA SER A 164 -10.64 -0.69 10.96
C SER A 164 -11.60 -1.87 10.70
N PRO A 165 -12.72 -1.95 11.44
CA PRO A 165 -13.72 -3.02 11.28
C PRO A 165 -14.81 -2.70 10.24
N PHE A 166 -14.74 -1.56 9.55
CA PHE A 166 -15.75 -1.13 8.58
C PHE A 166 -15.09 -0.71 7.26
N TYR A 167 -15.65 -1.18 6.15
CA TYR A 167 -15.22 -0.84 4.80
C TYR A 167 -16.43 -0.65 3.88
N ARG A 168 -16.40 0.42 3.09
CA ARG A 168 -17.41 0.75 2.07
C ARG A 168 -18.86 0.63 2.57
N GLY A 169 -19.11 1.01 3.83
CA GLY A 169 -20.43 0.99 4.46
C GLY A 169 -20.86 -0.34 5.07
N TYR A 170 -20.00 -1.36 5.07
CA TYR A 170 -20.25 -2.68 5.63
C TYR A 170 -19.34 -2.97 6.84
N ALA A 171 -19.80 -3.85 7.72
CA ALA A 171 -18.95 -4.46 8.74
C ALA A 171 -18.13 -5.60 8.13
N SER A 172 -16.82 -5.60 8.37
CA SER A 172 -15.90 -6.66 7.92
C SER A 172 -15.65 -7.71 9.00
N ASP A 173 -15.24 -8.91 8.58
CA ASP A 173 -14.77 -9.98 9.48
C ASP A 173 -13.24 -9.89 9.73
N ILE A 174 -12.72 -8.66 9.70
CA ILE A 174 -11.33 -8.30 10.04
C ILE A 174 -11.33 -6.94 10.76
N ASP A 175 -10.33 -6.73 11.61
CA ASP A 175 -10.21 -5.49 12.41
C ASP A 175 -9.01 -4.60 12.04
N CYS A 176 -8.11 -5.10 11.18
CA CYS A 176 -6.86 -4.45 10.80
C CYS A 176 -6.83 -4.10 9.30
N ARG A 177 -6.27 -2.93 8.96
CA ARG A 177 -6.24 -2.41 7.59
C ARG A 177 -5.20 -3.04 6.66
N TRP A 178 -4.33 -3.91 7.18
CA TRP A 178 -3.10 -4.32 6.49
C TRP A 178 -3.36 -4.97 5.13
N GLY A 179 -4.26 -5.96 5.08
CA GLY A 179 -4.63 -6.61 3.81
C GLY A 179 -5.27 -5.64 2.81
N VAL A 180 -6.03 -4.65 3.29
CA VAL A 180 -6.66 -3.63 2.44
C VAL A 180 -5.62 -2.70 1.83
N ILE A 181 -4.70 -2.17 2.63
CA ILE A 181 -3.65 -1.27 2.12
C ILE A 181 -2.64 -1.99 1.23
N SER A 182 -2.25 -3.21 1.60
CA SER A 182 -1.39 -4.08 0.80
C SER A 182 -1.95 -4.29 -0.61
N ALA A 183 -3.23 -4.65 -0.70
CA ALA A 183 -3.90 -4.87 -1.98
C ALA A 183 -4.15 -3.57 -2.77
N SER A 184 -4.27 -2.41 -2.10
CA SER A 184 -4.59 -1.13 -2.74
C SER A 184 -3.48 -0.55 -3.62
N VAL A 185 -2.25 -1.02 -3.45
CA VAL A 185 -1.08 -0.61 -4.24
C VAL A 185 -0.31 -1.82 -4.79
N ASP A 186 -0.96 -2.97 -4.85
CA ASP A 186 -0.40 -4.17 -5.47
C ASP A 186 -0.38 -3.95 -6.99
N ASP A 187 0.79 -3.63 -7.51
CA ASP A 187 1.01 -3.37 -8.93
C ASP A 187 1.36 -4.62 -9.73
N ARG A 188 1.38 -5.80 -9.09
CA ARG A 188 1.83 -7.04 -9.71
C ARG A 188 0.94 -7.48 -10.86
N THR A 189 1.55 -7.76 -12.00
CA THR A 189 0.87 -8.33 -13.16
C THR A 189 0.32 -9.73 -12.86
N ARG A 190 -0.47 -10.28 -13.78
CA ARG A 190 -0.95 -11.67 -13.68
C ARG A 190 0.21 -12.68 -13.73
N GLU A 191 1.27 -12.38 -14.50
CA GLU A 191 2.48 -13.20 -14.57
C GLU A 191 3.25 -13.20 -13.24
N GLU A 192 3.47 -12.01 -12.67
CA GLU A 192 4.18 -11.83 -11.39
C GLU A 192 3.44 -12.52 -10.24
N ARG A 193 2.10 -12.51 -10.26
CA ARG A 193 1.25 -13.20 -9.27
C ARG A 193 1.14 -14.72 -9.47
N GLY A 194 1.71 -15.29 -10.52
CA GLY A 194 1.59 -16.72 -10.78
C GLY A 194 0.30 -17.17 -11.48
N LEU A 195 -0.54 -16.23 -11.91
CA LEU A 195 -1.80 -16.53 -12.60
C LEU A 195 -1.58 -16.88 -14.08
N GLU A 196 -0.47 -16.40 -14.65
CA GLU A 196 -0.04 -16.67 -16.02
C GLU A 196 1.44 -17.08 -16.08
N PRO A 197 1.87 -17.76 -17.16
CA PRO A 197 3.29 -18.06 -17.39
C PRO A 197 4.11 -16.78 -17.50
N LEU A 198 5.30 -16.77 -16.89
CA LEU A 198 6.23 -15.65 -16.95
C LEU A 198 6.80 -15.52 -18.37
N LYS A 199 6.50 -14.42 -19.06
CA LYS A 199 6.91 -14.15 -20.45
C LYS A 199 7.44 -12.74 -20.64
N ASN A 200 6.78 -11.74 -20.06
CA ASN A 200 7.10 -10.33 -20.22
C ASN A 200 7.75 -9.74 -18.96
N ASN A 201 7.39 -10.23 -17.77
CA ASN A 201 8.01 -9.81 -16.51
C ASN A 201 9.29 -10.62 -16.23
N LYS A 202 10.24 -10.04 -15.47
CA LYS A 202 11.51 -10.70 -15.08
C LYS A 202 11.32 -11.68 -13.91
N PHE A 203 10.36 -11.41 -13.03
CA PHE A 203 10.24 -12.07 -11.73
C PHE A 203 8.84 -12.64 -11.48
N ARG A 204 8.76 -13.73 -10.71
CA ARG A 204 7.56 -14.05 -9.94
C ARG A 204 7.70 -13.39 -8.57
N ILE A 205 6.64 -12.73 -8.10
CA ILE A 205 6.71 -11.92 -6.89
C ILE A 205 5.55 -12.28 -5.95
N HIS A 206 5.91 -12.82 -4.79
CA HIS A 206 4.95 -13.43 -3.86
C HIS A 206 4.08 -12.43 -3.09
N LYS A 207 4.61 -11.24 -2.82
CA LYS A 207 3.94 -10.20 -2.02
C LYS A 207 3.74 -8.90 -2.80
N SER A 208 2.75 -8.12 -2.38
CA SER A 208 2.61 -6.73 -2.85
C SER A 208 3.87 -5.94 -2.51
N ARG A 209 4.11 -4.83 -3.21
CA ARG A 209 5.16 -3.87 -2.80
C ARG A 209 4.84 -3.16 -1.48
N TYR A 210 3.59 -3.25 -1.03
CA TYR A 210 3.18 -2.92 0.33
C TYR A 210 2.91 -4.21 1.09
N ASP A 211 3.82 -4.65 1.96
CA ASP A 211 3.65 -5.88 2.74
C ASP A 211 4.62 -5.96 3.93
N SER A 212 4.54 -7.04 4.72
CA SER A 212 5.45 -7.25 5.84
C SER A 212 6.88 -7.33 5.35
N ILE A 213 7.86 -7.15 6.25
CA ILE A 213 9.27 -7.30 5.89
C ILE A 213 9.56 -8.66 5.23
N ASP A 214 10.59 -8.69 4.39
CA ASP A 214 10.98 -9.85 3.57
C ASP A 214 12.25 -10.56 4.08
N SER A 215 13.08 -9.87 4.84
CA SER A 215 14.35 -10.40 5.32
C SER A 215 14.82 -9.68 6.57
N TYR A 216 15.46 -10.44 7.44
CA TYR A 216 16.26 -9.94 8.55
C TYR A 216 17.62 -9.45 8.06
N LEU A 217 18.08 -8.35 8.64
CA LEU A 217 19.27 -7.62 8.23
C LEU A 217 20.46 -7.87 9.15
N SER A 218 20.27 -8.28 10.40
CA SER A 218 21.38 -8.50 11.34
C SER A 218 21.96 -9.90 11.21
N PHE A 219 23.23 -10.05 11.60
CA PHE A 219 23.88 -11.36 11.68
C PHE A 219 23.12 -12.37 12.57
N CYS A 220 22.52 -11.90 13.66
CA CYS A 220 21.73 -12.75 14.54
C CYS A 220 20.42 -13.22 13.89
N GLY A 221 19.90 -12.43 12.95
CA GLY A 221 18.67 -12.67 12.21
C GLY A 221 18.83 -13.61 11.01
N GLU A 222 20.04 -13.76 10.45
CA GLU A 222 20.27 -14.50 9.20
C GLU A 222 19.66 -15.90 9.19
N LYS A 223 19.77 -16.64 10.30
CA LYS A 223 19.25 -18.00 10.44
C LYS A 223 17.72 -18.10 10.38
N TYR A 224 17.01 -16.97 10.47
CA TYR A 224 15.55 -16.87 10.37
C TYR A 224 15.08 -16.37 9.01
N ASN A 225 15.98 -16.12 8.06
CA ASN A 225 15.63 -15.89 6.66
C ASN A 225 15.33 -17.24 5.99
N ASP A 226 14.16 -17.80 6.30
CA ASP A 226 13.73 -19.14 5.90
C ASP A 226 12.69 -19.16 4.77
N ILE A 227 12.37 -17.98 4.21
CA ILE A 227 11.50 -17.83 3.05
C ILE A 227 12.31 -17.63 1.76
N GLU A 228 11.77 -18.10 0.65
CA GLU A 228 12.33 -17.81 -0.68
C GLU A 228 12.22 -16.31 -0.97
N LEU A 229 13.36 -15.65 -1.14
CA LEU A 229 13.42 -14.23 -1.43
C LEU A 229 13.80 -14.00 -2.89
N THR A 230 12.87 -13.46 -3.67
CA THR A 230 13.14 -13.00 -5.03
C THR A 230 14.05 -11.77 -4.99
N ILE A 231 15.19 -11.81 -5.65
CA ILE A 231 16.15 -10.69 -5.73
C ILE A 231 16.57 -10.43 -7.19
N ASP A 232 17.03 -9.22 -7.46
CA ASP A 232 17.76 -8.93 -8.70
C ASP A 232 19.23 -9.31 -8.53
N ASP A 233 19.66 -10.41 -9.14
CA ASP A 233 21.03 -10.94 -9.05
C ASP A 233 22.08 -9.94 -9.56
N GLU A 234 21.75 -9.09 -10.54
CA GLU A 234 22.69 -8.10 -11.06
C GLU A 234 22.98 -7.02 -10.02
N ILE A 235 21.92 -6.47 -9.42
CA ILE A 235 22.02 -5.48 -8.33
C ILE A 235 22.68 -6.09 -7.10
N TYR A 236 22.32 -7.33 -6.75
CA TYR A 236 22.93 -8.04 -5.62
C TYR A 236 24.45 -8.15 -5.77
N ASN A 237 24.93 -8.61 -6.93
CA ASN A 237 26.36 -8.73 -7.20
C ASN A 237 27.07 -7.37 -7.25
N GLN A 238 26.44 -6.34 -7.84
CA GLN A 238 26.97 -4.98 -7.85
C GLN A 238 27.19 -4.44 -6.43
N LEU A 239 26.25 -4.69 -5.52
CA LEU A 239 26.37 -4.26 -4.11
C LEU A 239 27.48 -5.01 -3.37
N LEU A 240 27.62 -6.31 -3.61
CA LEU A 240 28.71 -7.11 -3.03
C LEU A 240 30.09 -6.61 -3.51
N ASP A 241 30.23 -6.35 -4.81
CA ASP A 241 31.47 -5.85 -5.42
C ASP A 241 31.83 -4.45 -4.88
N ALA A 242 30.83 -3.64 -4.51
CA ALA A 242 31.00 -2.35 -3.84
C ALA A 242 31.31 -2.47 -2.33
N GLY A 243 31.35 -3.68 -1.77
CA GLY A 243 31.68 -3.94 -0.37
C GLY A 243 30.50 -3.91 0.60
N ILE A 244 29.25 -3.92 0.10
CA ILE A 244 28.06 -4.11 0.94
C ILE A 244 27.97 -5.59 1.34
N ASP A 245 27.69 -5.87 2.61
CA ASP A 245 27.57 -7.25 3.06
C ASP A 245 26.32 -7.95 2.52
N LYS A 246 26.39 -9.29 2.46
CA LYS A 246 25.35 -10.16 1.91
C LYS A 246 23.93 -9.84 2.37
N LEU A 247 23.69 -9.63 3.66
CA LEU A 247 22.31 -9.46 4.16
C LEU A 247 21.71 -8.12 3.71
N LEU A 248 22.51 -7.06 3.74
CA LEU A 248 22.07 -5.75 3.28
C LEU A 248 21.96 -5.70 1.74
N ALA A 249 22.90 -6.31 1.03
CA ALA A 249 22.85 -6.43 -0.43
C ALA A 249 21.60 -7.19 -0.88
N GLN A 250 21.29 -8.31 -0.23
CA GLN A 250 20.10 -9.12 -0.49
C GLN A 250 18.81 -8.32 -0.26
N HIS A 251 18.74 -7.55 0.84
CA HIS A 251 17.59 -6.70 1.13
C HIS A 251 17.37 -5.64 0.05
N ILE A 252 18.41 -4.88 -0.32
CA ILE A 252 18.29 -3.83 -1.34
C ILE A 252 17.96 -4.44 -2.71
N ALA A 253 18.60 -5.55 -3.08
CA ALA A 253 18.31 -6.24 -4.34
C ALA A 253 16.87 -6.78 -4.41
N HIS A 254 16.25 -7.11 -3.28
CA HIS A 254 14.82 -7.42 -3.22
C HIS A 254 13.94 -6.19 -3.50
N LEU A 255 14.25 -5.03 -2.91
CA LEU A 255 13.48 -3.80 -3.17
C LEU A 255 13.51 -3.40 -4.64
N PHE A 256 14.61 -3.73 -5.34
CA PHE A 256 14.88 -3.39 -6.73
C PHE A 256 14.24 -4.34 -7.74
N ILE A 257 13.51 -5.38 -7.30
CA ILE A 257 12.67 -6.18 -8.20
C ILE A 257 11.41 -5.41 -8.67
N ARG A 258 11.17 -4.21 -8.11
CA ARG A 258 10.04 -3.35 -8.41
C ARG A 258 10.41 -2.28 -9.42
N ASP A 259 9.45 -1.93 -10.26
CA ASP A 259 9.60 -0.77 -11.15
C ASP A 259 9.31 0.54 -10.40
N PRO A 260 9.95 1.66 -10.79
CA PRO A 260 9.58 2.98 -10.30
C PRO A 260 8.20 3.38 -10.83
N LEU A 261 7.32 3.85 -9.94
CA LEU A 261 5.93 4.17 -10.30
C LEU A 261 5.66 5.66 -10.46
N SER A 262 6.57 6.54 -10.04
CA SER A 262 6.40 7.99 -10.15
C SER A 262 7.76 8.65 -10.29
N LEU A 263 8.07 9.18 -11.47
CA LEU A 263 9.28 9.94 -11.75
C LEU A 263 8.88 11.24 -12.44
N PHE A 264 9.44 12.37 -11.98
CA PHE A 264 9.27 13.65 -12.63
C PHE A 264 10.34 13.83 -13.71
N GLU A 265 9.99 14.48 -14.82
CA GLU A 265 10.89 14.64 -15.96
C GLU A 265 12.17 15.40 -15.56
N GLU A 266 12.02 16.38 -14.69
CA GLU A 266 13.11 17.19 -14.13
C GLU A 266 14.05 16.38 -13.23
N LYS A 267 13.66 15.17 -12.84
CA LYS A 267 14.41 14.27 -11.96
C LYS A 267 14.99 13.04 -12.67
N ILE A 268 14.98 13.02 -14.01
CA ILE A 268 15.55 11.91 -14.79
C ILE A 268 17.08 11.88 -14.67
N HIS A 269 17.73 13.04 -14.73
CA HIS A 269 19.18 13.16 -14.66
C HIS A 269 19.56 13.91 -13.38
N LEU A 270 20.28 13.24 -12.49
CA LEU A 270 20.67 13.74 -11.18
C LEU A 270 22.15 13.49 -10.93
N ASP A 271 22.66 14.16 -9.90
CA ASP A 271 24.02 13.96 -9.41
C ASP A 271 24.03 12.87 -8.34
N ASP A 272 24.37 11.65 -8.73
CA ASP A 272 24.36 10.47 -7.85
C ASP A 272 25.28 10.61 -6.62
N GLU A 273 26.26 11.54 -6.63
CA GLU A 273 27.12 11.79 -5.46
C GLU A 273 26.40 12.61 -4.37
N ASN A 274 25.38 13.39 -4.73
CA ASN A 274 24.74 14.36 -3.84
C ASN A 274 23.22 14.20 -3.72
N GLU A 275 22.58 13.46 -4.62
CA GLU A 275 21.15 13.20 -4.64
C GLU A 275 20.84 11.71 -4.49
N SER A 276 19.75 11.41 -3.78
CA SER A 276 19.29 10.03 -3.53
C SER A 276 17.91 9.76 -4.09
N ASP A 277 17.34 10.69 -4.88
CA ASP A 277 15.97 10.64 -5.36
C ASP A 277 15.67 9.36 -6.17
N HIS A 278 16.64 8.83 -6.92
CA HIS A 278 16.48 7.58 -7.68
C HIS A 278 16.37 6.37 -6.76
N PHE A 279 17.21 6.29 -5.72
CA PHE A 279 17.08 5.29 -4.67
C PHE A 279 15.75 5.45 -3.91
N GLU A 280 15.41 6.68 -3.53
CA GLU A 280 14.14 7.01 -2.86
C GLU A 280 12.91 6.70 -3.70
N ASN A 281 13.01 6.69 -5.04
CA ASN A 281 11.91 6.28 -5.90
C ASN A 281 11.47 4.84 -5.60
N LEU A 282 12.45 3.94 -5.44
CA LEU A 282 12.21 2.53 -5.11
C LEU A 282 12.01 2.32 -3.60
N GLN A 283 12.87 2.91 -2.77
CA GLN A 283 12.80 2.80 -1.31
C GLN A 283 11.46 3.33 -0.78
N SER A 284 11.04 4.54 -1.17
CA SER A 284 9.80 5.16 -0.66
C SER A 284 8.51 4.52 -1.20
N THR A 285 8.63 3.52 -2.09
CA THR A 285 7.50 2.80 -2.67
C THR A 285 7.56 1.29 -2.47
N ASN A 286 8.51 0.80 -1.67
CA ASN A 286 8.40 -0.49 -1.00
C ASN A 286 7.97 -0.20 0.45
N TRP A 287 6.73 -0.51 0.78
CA TRP A 287 6.07 -0.11 2.03
C TRP A 287 5.88 -1.26 3.00
#